data_AF-A0A953DM56-F1
#
_entry.id   AF-A0A953DM56-F1
#
_cell.length_a   1.000
_cell.length_b   1.000
_cell.length_c   1.000
_cell.angle_alpha   90.00
_cell.angle_beta   90.00
_cell.angle_gamma   90.00
#
_symmetry.space_group_name_H-M   'P 1'
#
loop_
_entity.id
_entity.type
_entity.pdbx_description
1 polymer ?
#
loop_
_entity_poly.entity_id
_entity_poly.type
_entity_poly.pdbx_seq_one_letter_code
_entity_poly.pdbx_strand_id
1 'polypeptide(L)' 'MKDPCAHCEEMMQPYLDRVLTDEEMSEAEAHLDECEQCRRRYRFEESLRIYVRQAVDEQMPPELKEKLAALRIPLD' A
#
# COMPACT_ATOMS: atom_id res chain seq x y z
N MET A 1 24.19 -11.71 -1.77
CA MET A 1 23.88 -10.27 -1.75
C MET A 1 22.49 -10.15 -2.34
N LYS A 2 21.47 -9.71 -1.58
CA LYS A 2 20.15 -9.43 -2.16
C LYS A 2 20.29 -8.24 -3.10
N ASP A 3 19.54 -8.24 -4.20
CA ASP A 3 19.41 -7.08 -5.08
C ASP A 3 18.86 -5.90 -4.25
N PRO A 4 19.56 -4.74 -4.18
CA PRO A 4 19.10 -3.57 -3.43
C PRO A 4 17.69 -3.12 -3.83
N CYS A 5 17.32 -3.26 -5.11
CA CYS A 5 15.98 -2.93 -5.59
C CYS A 5 14.93 -3.91 -5.05
N ALA A 6 15.25 -5.21 -4.97
CA ALA A 6 14.35 -6.21 -4.40
C ALA A 6 14.15 -6.00 -2.89
N HIS A 7 15.20 -5.60 -2.17
CA HIS A 7 15.07 -5.24 -0.75
C HIS A 7 14.22 -3.97 -0.57
N CYS A 8 14.46 -2.94 -1.35
CA CYS A 8 13.64 -1.72 -1.33
C CYS A 8 12.16 -2.01 -1.61
N GLU A 9 11.87 -2.95 -2.52
CA GLU A 9 10.50 -3.40 -2.79
C GLU A 9 9.84 -4.09 -1.58
N GLU A 10 10.57 -4.95 -0.87
CA GLU A 10 10.09 -5.57 0.38
C GLU A 10 9.78 -4.51 1.46
N MET A 11 10.60 -3.45 1.54
CA MET A 11 10.48 -2.40 2.56
C MET A 11 9.47 -1.31 2.23
N MET A 12 8.96 -1.26 0.99
CA MET A 12 8.16 -0.14 0.50
C MET A 12 6.83 0.05 1.24
N GLN A 13 6.12 -1.03 1.56
CA GLN A 13 4.86 -0.92 2.32
C GLN A 13 5.11 -0.46 3.77
N PRO A 14 6.03 -1.09 4.55
CA PRO A 14 6.43 -0.59 5.86
C PRO A 14 6.90 0.87 5.88
N TYR A 15 7.66 1.29 4.85
CA TYR A 15 8.13 2.67 4.69
C TYR A 15 6.95 3.64 4.54
N LEU A 16 6.00 3.32 3.66
CA LEU A 16 4.79 4.12 3.46
C LEU A 16 3.86 4.12 4.69
N ASP A 17 3.87 3.04 5.47
CA ASP A 17 3.13 2.92 6.73
C ASP A 17 3.83 3.62 7.91
N ARG A 18 5.08 4.08 7.73
CA ARG A 18 5.93 4.66 8.77
C ARG A 18 6.11 3.74 9.99
N VAL A 19 6.26 2.44 9.73
CA VAL A 19 6.48 1.42 10.77
C VAL A 19 7.91 0.87 10.79
N LEU A 20 8.77 1.40 9.94
CA LEU A 20 10.20 1.09 9.93
C LEU A 20 10.92 1.73 11.12
N THR A 21 12.02 1.11 11.52
CA THR A 21 13.00 1.72 12.42
C THR A 21 13.75 2.86 11.73
N ASP A 22 14.41 3.72 12.52
CA ASP A 22 15.19 4.85 11.98
C ASP A 22 16.31 4.39 11.04
N GLU A 23 16.94 3.24 11.33
CA GLU A 23 17.98 2.64 10.49
C GLU A 23 17.42 2.18 9.13
N GLU A 24 16.28 1.47 9.15
CA GLU A 24 15.60 0.99 7.94
C GLU A 24 15.05 2.13 7.09
N MET A 25 14.56 3.20 7.73
CA MET A 25 14.14 4.43 7.04
C MET A 25 15.31 5.06 6.29
N SER A 26 16.47 5.22 6.96
CA SER A 26 17.66 5.79 6.33
C SER A 26 18.16 4.94 5.17
N GLU A 27 18.09 3.61 5.27
CA GLU A 27 18.48 2.70 4.18
C GLU A 27 17.55 2.83 2.97
N ALA A 28 16.23 2.87 3.22
CA ALA A 28 15.23 3.05 2.17
C ALA A 28 15.39 4.41 1.47
N GLU A 29 15.57 5.49 2.23
CA GLU A 29 15.78 6.84 1.69
C GLU A 29 17.05 6.92 0.82
N ALA A 30 18.17 6.37 1.31
CA ALA A 30 19.41 6.32 0.55
C ALA A 30 19.24 5.62 -0.81
N HIS A 31 18.52 4.49 -0.83
CA HIS A 31 18.24 3.79 -2.10
C HIS A 31 17.30 4.59 -3.01
N LEU A 32 16.23 5.18 -2.47
CA LEU A 32 15.30 6.01 -3.24
C LEU A 32 15.96 7.27 -3.80
N ASP A 33 17.05 7.73 -3.18
CA ASP A 33 17.86 8.84 -3.67
C ASP A 33 18.68 8.50 -4.92
N GLU A 34 19.19 7.26 -4.98
CA GLU A 34 20.06 6.80 -6.07
C GLU A 34 19.31 6.05 -7.19
N CYS A 35 18.11 5.52 -6.92
CA CYS A 35 17.37 4.66 -7.84
C CYS A 35 16.08 5.31 -8.37
N GLU A 36 16.11 5.80 -9.62
CA GLU A 36 14.94 6.41 -10.26
C GLU A 36 13.76 5.42 -10.39
N GLN A 37 14.03 4.14 -10.69
CA GLN A 37 12.99 3.13 -10.84
C GLN A 37 12.22 2.91 -9.53
N CYS A 38 12.93 2.72 -8.41
CA CYS A 38 12.30 2.57 -7.10
C CYS A 38 11.57 3.85 -6.69
N ARG A 39 12.14 5.03 -6.97
CA ARG A 39 11.46 6.32 -6.73
C ARG A 39 10.14 6.46 -7.50
N ARG A 40 10.08 6.00 -8.76
CA ARG A 40 8.83 5.98 -9.54
C ARG A 40 7.79 5.04 -8.93
N ARG A 41 8.19 3.85 -8.49
CA ARG A 41 7.31 2.88 -7.82
C ARG A 41 6.75 3.43 -6.51
N TYR A 42 7.60 4.08 -5.71
CA TYR A 42 7.20 4.77 -4.49
C TYR A 42 6.12 5.83 -4.74
N ARG A 43 6.33 6.73 -5.71
CA ARG A 43 5.34 7.76 -6.06
C ARG A 43 4.01 7.17 -6.55
N PHE A 44 4.07 6.06 -7.27
CA PHE A 44 2.87 5.34 -7.69
C PHE A 44 2.09 4.81 -6.48
N GLU A 45 2.76 4.11 -5.55
CA GLU A 45 2.14 3.58 -4.34
C GLU A 45 1.54 4.69 -3.45
N GLU A 46 2.26 5.82 -3.29
CA GLU A 46 1.75 6.99 -2.57
C GLU A 46 0.45 7.50 -3.21
N SER A 47 0.41 7.62 -4.53
CA SER A 47 -0.78 8.04 -5.27
C SER A 47 -1.91 7.01 -5.15
N LEU A 48 -1.59 5.72 -5.23
CA LEU A 48 -2.57 4.63 -5.10
C LEU A 48 -3.27 4.64 -3.75
N ARG A 49 -2.53 4.89 -2.66
CA ARG A 49 -3.10 4.97 -1.30
C ARG A 49 -4.16 6.06 -1.16
N ILE A 50 -4.02 7.18 -1.88
CA ILE A 50 -5.05 8.23 -1.92
C ILE A 50 -6.36 7.69 -2.52
N TYR A 51 -6.27 6.99 -3.65
CA TYR A 51 -7.44 6.40 -4.31
C TYR A 51 -8.07 5.28 -3.50
N VAL A 52 -7.25 4.41 -2.89
CA VAL A 52 -7.74 3.35 -1.99
C VAL A 52 -8.49 3.98 -0.82
N ARG A 53 -7.93 5.04 -0.21
CA ARG A 53 -8.59 5.76 0.88
C ARG A 53 -9.94 6.34 0.46
N GLN A 54 -10.01 6.96 -0.72
CA GLN A 54 -11.28 7.48 -1.24
C GLN A 54 -12.31 6.35 -1.43
N ALA A 55 -11.90 5.24 -2.05
CA ALA A 55 -12.78 4.12 -2.33
C ALA A 55 -13.31 3.43 -1.06
N VAL A 56 -12.53 3.41 0.03
CA VAL A 56 -12.99 2.84 1.31
C VAL A 56 -13.80 3.81 2.17
N ASP A 57 -13.66 5.12 1.95
CA ASP A 57 -14.46 6.15 2.63
C ASP A 57 -15.86 6.28 2.02
N GLU A 58 -16.02 5.95 0.74
CA GLU A 58 -17.31 5.83 0.08
C GLU A 58 -18.15 4.71 0.73
N GLN A 59 -19.04 5.10 1.64
CA GLN A 59 -19.91 4.15 2.33
C GLN A 59 -20.86 3.48 1.35
N MET A 60 -20.97 2.16 1.47
CA MET A 60 -21.96 1.38 0.76
C MET A 60 -23.37 1.89 1.09
N PRO A 61 -24.21 2.24 0.09
CA PRO A 61 -25.59 2.60 0.34
C PRO A 61 -26.30 1.50 1.15
N PRO A 62 -27.11 1.85 2.17
CA PRO A 62 -27.80 0.87 3.00
C PRO A 62 -28.57 -0.17 2.18
N GLU A 63 -29.20 0.27 1.08
CA GLU A 63 -30.01 -0.56 0.19
C GLU A 63 -29.16 -1.59 -0.56
N LEU A 64 -27.91 -1.25 -0.90
CA LEU A 64 -26.98 -2.17 -1.53
C LEU A 64 -26.49 -3.22 -0.52
N LYS A 65 -26.22 -2.80 0.72
CA LYS A 65 -25.81 -3.70 1.81
C LYS A 65 -26.89 -4.73 2.14
N GLU A 66 -28.15 -4.31 2.18
CA GLU A 66 -29.31 -5.21 2.35
C GLU A 66 -29.43 -6.23 1.22
N LYS A 67 -29.29 -5.78 -0.03
CA LYS A 67 -29.31 -6.69 -1.20
C LYS A 67 -28.18 -7.71 -1.15
N LEU A 68 -26.96 -7.31 -0.79
CA LEU A 68 -25.83 -8.24 -0.66
C LEU A 68 -26.04 -9.24 0.48
N ALA A 69 -26.58 -8.81 1.62
CA ALA A 69 -26.91 -9.71 2.72
C ALA A 69 -27.95 -10.77 2.32
N ALA A 70 -28.95 -10.40 1.53
CA ALA A 70 -29.96 -11.33 1.01
C ALA A 70 -29.40 -12.36 0.01
N LEU A 71 -28.29 -12.05 -0.66
CA LEU A 71 -27.60 -12.95 -1.61
C LEU A 71 -26.58 -13.87 -0.93
N ARG A 72 -26.29 -13.66 0.36
CA ARG A 72 -25.28 -14.45 1.08
C ARG A 72 -25.82 -15.85 1.35
N ILE A 73 -25.28 -16.83 0.61
CA ILE A 73 -25.53 -18.26 0.85
C ILE A 73 -24.81 -18.64 2.16
N PRO A 74 -25.41 -19.46 3.04
CA PRO A 74 -24.71 -20.02 4.20
C PRO A 74 -23.40 -20.68 3.74
N LEU A 75 -22.31 -20.41 4.45
CA LEU A 75 -21.10 -21.22 4.35
C LEU A 75 -21.33 -22.40 5.30
N ASP A 76 -21.51 -23.59 4.73
CA ASP A 76 -21.51 -24.86 5.46
C ASP A 76 -20.11 -25.16 6.05
#